data_AF-A0A9X6SU61-F1
#
_entry.id   AF-A0A9X6SU61-F1
#
_cell.length_a   1.000
_cell.length_b   1.000
_cell.length_c   1.000
_cell.angle_alpha   90.00
_cell.angle_beta   90.00
_cell.angle_gamma   90.00
#
_symmetry.space_group_name_H-M   'P 1'
#
loop_
_entity.id
_entity.type
_entity.pdbx_description
1 polymer ?
#
loop_
_entity_poly.entity_id
_entity_poly.type
_entity_poly.pdbx_seq_one_letter_code
_entity_poly.pdbx_strand_id
1 'polypeptide(L)'
;MITKLKDRITTSQAVVIIVNYILGTGILTLPRASVEKVKTPDVWLSVILGGILAMVSGVIMVKLSQQFPEKTFYQYSQDIVGKWIGRLLSFLIIGYFLTTSAFQIRSMAEVISFFLLEGTPTWAIVMPFMWIGLYLIMSGINSIARMFEIIFPITVFIFLIISFMSIGIFEIDNLRPVLGLGIKPVLDGIKTTSLAYTGPEIMLILLVFMEQRNKAVKAILVGISIPLIFYVITVVMVIGALSIDGVVTRTWPTIDLMRSFEISGLIFERFESLLLVIWIMQIFATYTISYYAAALGLAQLFKKRIHPFIFALIPIIYIIAMTSKNINDLLKLGDMLGNAALFLFGLLPLLLLIITRLKGGVV
;
A
#
# COMPACT_ATOMS: atom_id res chain seq x y z
N MET A 1 8.25 17.72 -20.47
CA MET A 1 9.21 18.57 -19.74
C MET A 1 8.83 18.46 -18.28
N ILE A 2 9.74 17.97 -17.43
CA ILE A 2 9.50 17.80 -15.98
C ILE A 2 8.94 19.12 -15.47
N THR A 3 7.68 19.11 -15.03
CA THR A 3 7.04 20.30 -14.48
C THR A 3 7.75 20.65 -13.18
N LYS A 4 8.55 21.72 -13.25
CA LYS A 4 9.38 22.36 -12.21
C LYS A 4 10.66 21.60 -11.78
N LEU A 5 11.80 22.26 -11.97
CA LEU A 5 13.08 22.04 -11.26
C LEU A 5 12.97 22.08 -9.71
N LYS A 6 11.77 22.23 -9.12
CA LYS A 6 11.51 22.42 -7.67
C LYS A 6 10.88 21.21 -6.97
N ASP A 7 10.49 20.17 -7.69
CA ASP A 7 9.88 18.99 -7.07
C ASP A 7 10.99 18.05 -6.61
N ARG A 8 11.42 18.22 -5.36
CA ARG A 8 12.43 17.43 -4.68
C ARG A 8 11.94 17.05 -3.30
N ILE A 9 12.12 15.79 -2.96
CA ILE A 9 11.77 15.23 -1.66
C ILE A 9 13.01 14.76 -0.92
N THR A 10 13.00 14.94 0.39
CA THR A 10 14.06 14.44 1.27
C THR A 10 13.99 12.91 1.37
N THR A 11 15.07 12.29 1.87
CA THR A 11 15.05 10.84 2.15
C THR A 11 13.96 10.46 3.17
N SER A 12 13.71 11.31 4.17
CA SER A 12 12.66 11.08 5.17
C SER A 12 11.27 11.15 4.55
N GLN A 13 11.03 12.11 3.65
CA GLN A 13 9.78 12.20 2.89
C GLN A 13 9.56 10.96 2.01
N ALA A 14 10.61 10.45 1.38
CA ALA A 14 10.52 9.20 0.62
C ALA A 14 10.16 8.01 1.51
N VAL A 15 10.77 7.89 2.70
CA VAL A 15 10.40 6.87 3.70
C VAL A 15 8.93 6.99 4.06
N VAL A 16 8.46 8.17 4.43
CA VAL A 16 7.08 8.42 4.84
C VAL A 16 6.09 8.13 3.71
N ILE A 17 6.45 8.41 2.45
CA ILE A 17 5.65 8.01 1.29
C ILE A 17 5.49 6.50 1.20
N ILE A 18 6.59 5.76 1.32
CA ILE A 18 6.57 4.29 1.26
C ILE A 18 5.76 3.72 2.42
N VAL A 19 5.93 4.24 3.64
CA VAL A 19 5.20 3.77 4.82
C VAL A 19 3.69 3.92 4.64
N ASN A 20 3.22 5.14 4.32
CA ASN A 20 1.78 5.37 4.15
C ASN A 20 1.22 4.62 2.94
N TYR A 21 2.02 4.45 1.88
CA TYR A 21 1.57 3.72 0.71
C TYR A 21 1.31 2.23 1.02
N ILE A 22 2.21 1.60 1.79
CA ILE A 22 2.09 0.20 2.20
C ILE A 22 0.97 -0.01 3.21
N LEU A 23 0.86 0.84 4.25
CA LEU A 23 -0.07 0.63 5.36
C LEU A 23 -1.54 0.53 4.92
N GLY A 24 -1.92 1.34 3.92
CA GLY A 24 -3.22 1.35 3.20
C GLY A 24 -4.32 0.42 3.74
N THR A 25 -4.71 -0.56 2.92
CA THR A 25 -5.75 -1.55 3.29
C THR A 25 -5.21 -2.77 4.02
N GLY A 26 -3.90 -3.00 4.00
CA GLY A 26 -3.29 -4.24 4.49
C GLY A 26 -3.51 -4.45 5.98
N ILE A 27 -3.49 -3.39 6.80
CA ILE A 27 -3.59 -3.54 8.26
C ILE A 27 -4.92 -4.14 8.75
N LEU A 28 -6.01 -3.96 8.00
CA LEU A 28 -7.33 -4.47 8.37
C LEU A 28 -7.58 -5.89 7.84
N THR A 29 -7.06 -6.21 6.66
CA THR A 29 -7.36 -7.47 5.97
C THR A 29 -6.30 -8.54 6.20
N LEU A 30 -5.06 -8.15 6.50
CA LEU A 30 -3.92 -9.07 6.62
C LEU A 30 -4.13 -10.15 7.68
N PRO A 31 -4.64 -9.89 8.91
CA PRO A 31 -4.85 -10.95 9.88
C PRO A 31 -5.77 -12.05 9.33
N ARG A 32 -6.92 -11.68 8.76
CA ARG A 32 -7.86 -12.64 8.16
C ARG A 32 -7.22 -13.41 7.02
N ALA A 33 -6.68 -12.70 6.02
CA ALA A 33 -6.17 -13.30 4.79
C ALA A 33 -4.98 -14.24 5.06
N SER A 34 -4.10 -13.87 5.99
CA SER A 34 -2.95 -14.68 6.36
C SER A 34 -3.34 -15.91 7.19
N VAL A 35 -4.23 -15.75 8.18
CA VAL A 35 -4.71 -16.87 9.02
C VAL A 35 -5.54 -17.85 8.20
N GLU A 36 -6.38 -17.40 7.27
CA GLU A 36 -7.16 -18.30 6.40
C GLU A 36 -6.26 -19.23 5.57
N LYS A 37 -5.09 -18.72 5.16
CA LYS A 37 -4.12 -19.48 4.38
C LYS A 37 -3.25 -20.40 5.24
N VAL A 38 -2.72 -19.88 6.35
CA VAL A 38 -1.72 -20.57 7.19
C VAL A 38 -2.37 -21.50 8.20
N LYS A 39 -3.52 -21.10 8.76
CA LYS A 39 -4.34 -21.86 9.73
C LYS A 39 -3.61 -22.26 11.02
N THR A 40 -2.49 -21.62 11.32
CA THR A 40 -1.69 -21.87 12.52
C THR A 40 -1.25 -20.55 13.17
N PRO A 41 -0.91 -20.55 14.48
CA PRO A 41 -0.62 -19.32 15.19
C PRO A 41 0.71 -18.68 14.75
N ASP A 42 1.59 -19.46 14.12
CA ASP A 42 2.89 -19.05 13.58
C ASP A 42 2.81 -18.17 12.31
N VAL A 43 1.61 -17.77 11.87
CA VAL A 43 1.40 -16.88 10.71
C VAL A 43 2.16 -15.54 10.79
N TRP A 44 2.48 -15.04 11.98
CA TRP A 44 3.30 -13.84 12.15
C TRP A 44 4.71 -14.02 11.55
N LEU A 45 5.23 -15.25 11.49
CA LEU A 45 6.48 -15.56 10.78
C LEU A 45 6.31 -15.41 9.27
N SER A 46 5.18 -15.81 8.69
CA SER A 46 4.88 -15.59 7.28
C SER A 46 4.87 -14.10 6.95
N VAL A 47 4.28 -13.29 7.84
CA VAL A 47 4.24 -11.82 7.71
C VAL A 47 5.65 -11.22 7.68
N ILE A 48 6.57 -11.74 8.51
CA ILE A 48 7.99 -11.32 8.49
C ILE A 48 8.65 -11.71 7.16
N LEU A 49 8.49 -12.95 6.72
CA LEU A 49 9.07 -13.42 5.46
C LEU A 49 8.52 -12.65 4.25
N GLY A 50 7.22 -12.34 4.25
CA GLY A 50 6.58 -11.49 3.25
C GLY A 50 7.20 -10.08 3.20
N GLY A 51 7.45 -9.48 4.36
CA GLY A 51 8.12 -8.18 4.46
C GLY A 51 9.57 -8.22 3.95
N ILE A 52 10.32 -9.29 4.24
CA ILE A 52 11.68 -9.49 3.71
C ILE A 52 11.67 -9.60 2.18
N LEU A 53 10.72 -10.35 1.60
CA LEU A 53 10.58 -10.42 0.14
C LEU A 53 10.23 -9.07 -0.49
N ALA A 54 9.38 -8.28 0.16
CA ALA A 54 9.09 -6.91 -0.27
C ALA A 54 10.34 -6.02 -0.21
N MET A 55 11.16 -6.14 0.82
CA MET A 55 12.45 -5.43 0.92
C MET A 55 13.40 -5.81 -0.22
N VAL A 56 13.57 -7.10 -0.49
CA VAL A 56 14.40 -7.58 -1.60
C VAL A 56 13.90 -7.01 -2.94
N SER A 57 12.58 -7.10 -3.18
CA SER A 57 11.97 -6.58 -4.41
C SER A 57 12.16 -5.06 -4.53
N GLY A 58 11.95 -4.32 -3.45
CA GLY A 58 12.19 -2.88 -3.40
C GLY A 58 13.66 -2.50 -3.66
N VAL A 59 14.62 -3.26 -3.12
CA VAL A 59 16.05 -3.04 -3.39
C VAL A 59 16.37 -3.27 -4.87
N ILE A 60 15.81 -4.31 -5.50
CA ILE A 60 15.98 -4.56 -6.94
C ILE A 60 15.46 -3.38 -7.76
N MET A 61 14.27 -2.87 -7.45
CA MET A 61 13.70 -1.70 -8.13
C MET A 61 14.59 -0.46 -7.97
N VAL A 62 15.05 -0.19 -6.75
CA VAL A 62 15.95 0.93 -6.49
C VAL A 62 17.24 0.79 -7.30
N LYS A 63 17.86 -0.40 -7.31
CA LYS A 63 19.08 -0.66 -8.07
C LYS A 63 18.89 -0.53 -9.58
N LEU A 64 17.72 -0.91 -10.10
CA LEU A 64 17.35 -0.67 -11.48
C LEU A 64 17.23 0.83 -11.77
N SER A 65 16.44 1.55 -10.97
CA SER A 65 16.21 2.99 -11.17
C SER A 65 17.47 3.84 -10.95
N GLN A 66 18.42 3.40 -10.11
CA GLN A 66 19.71 4.09 -9.92
C GLN A 66 20.59 4.09 -11.18
N GLN A 67 20.42 3.14 -12.11
CA GLN A 67 21.15 3.10 -13.38
C GLN A 67 20.63 4.11 -14.42
N PHE A 68 19.48 4.72 -14.16
CA PHE A 68 18.87 5.69 -15.07
C PHE A 68 18.60 7.01 -14.32
N PRO A 69 19.64 7.80 -14.02
CA PRO A 69 19.47 9.09 -13.37
C PRO A 69 18.46 9.97 -14.12
N GLU A 70 17.62 10.68 -13.38
CA GLU A 70 16.63 11.65 -13.90
C GLU A 70 15.50 11.08 -14.76
N LYS A 71 15.45 9.75 -14.94
CA LYS A 71 14.38 9.08 -15.69
C LYS A 71 13.52 8.25 -14.75
N THR A 72 12.21 8.37 -14.90
CA THR A 72 11.26 7.45 -14.26
C THR A 72 11.21 6.15 -15.06
N PHE A 73 10.57 5.12 -14.50
CA PHE A 73 10.27 3.88 -15.23
C PHE A 73 9.62 4.13 -16.60
N TYR A 74 8.69 5.07 -16.67
CA TYR A 74 7.97 5.37 -17.91
C TYR A 74 8.89 5.87 -19.04
N GLN A 75 10.06 6.39 -18.68
CA GLN A 75 11.07 6.87 -19.60
C GLN A 75 12.13 5.80 -19.86
N TYR A 76 12.79 5.29 -18.81
CA TYR A 76 13.91 4.35 -19.00
C TYR A 76 13.49 2.97 -19.51
N SER A 77 12.24 2.55 -19.29
CA SER A 77 11.75 1.28 -19.87
C SER A 77 11.85 1.26 -21.40
N GLN A 78 11.64 2.41 -22.05
CA GLN A 78 11.80 2.56 -23.49
C GLN A 78 13.27 2.51 -23.94
N ASP A 79 14.19 2.89 -23.07
CA ASP A 79 15.64 2.82 -23.34
C ASP A 79 16.14 1.37 -23.23
N ILE A 80 15.62 0.58 -22.28
CA ILE A 80 16.05 -0.80 -22.03
C ILE A 80 15.52 -1.75 -23.13
N VAL A 81 14.21 -1.75 -23.37
CA VAL A 81 13.53 -2.75 -24.24
C VAL A 81 12.99 -2.18 -25.54
N GLY A 82 13.29 -0.91 -25.83
CA GLY A 82 12.83 -0.21 -27.03
C GLY A 82 11.46 0.45 -26.87
N LYS A 83 11.14 1.34 -27.81
CA LYS A 83 9.97 2.25 -27.73
C LYS A 83 8.62 1.53 -27.62
N TRP A 84 8.42 0.45 -28.38
CA TRP A 84 7.12 -0.24 -28.42
C TRP A 84 6.86 -1.05 -27.15
N ILE A 85 7.80 -1.93 -26.78
CA ILE A 85 7.68 -2.76 -25.58
C ILE A 85 7.71 -1.89 -24.31
N GLY A 86 8.59 -0.89 -24.24
CA GLY A 86 8.67 0.02 -23.10
C GLY A 86 7.37 0.82 -22.90
N ARG A 87 6.71 1.23 -23.98
CA ARG A 87 5.38 1.86 -23.91
C ARG A 87 4.31 0.90 -23.39
N LEU A 88 4.29 -0.34 -23.88
CA LEU A 88 3.35 -1.36 -23.39
C LEU A 88 3.52 -1.59 -21.89
N LEU A 89 4.76 -1.79 -21.42
CA LEU A 89 5.07 -1.95 -19.99
C LEU A 89 4.64 -0.73 -19.17
N SER A 90 4.88 0.47 -19.71
CA SER A 90 4.44 1.71 -19.07
C SER A 90 2.92 1.80 -18.94
N PHE A 91 2.17 1.41 -19.98
CA PHE A 91 0.70 1.37 -19.92
C PHE A 91 0.19 0.34 -18.91
N LEU A 92 0.83 -0.83 -18.79
CA LEU A 92 0.48 -1.82 -17.78
C LEU A 92 0.66 -1.28 -16.35
N ILE A 93 1.77 -0.60 -16.08
CA ILE A 93 2.03 0.01 -14.78
C ILE A 93 1.08 1.19 -14.51
N ILE A 94 0.77 2.01 -15.51
CA ILE A 94 -0.26 3.06 -15.40
C ILE A 94 -1.62 2.44 -15.04
N GLY A 95 -2.00 1.36 -15.74
CA GLY A 95 -3.24 0.63 -15.46
C GLY A 95 -3.28 0.04 -14.04
N TYR A 96 -2.14 -0.48 -13.56
CA TYR A 96 -2.00 -0.95 -12.18
C TYR A 96 -2.23 0.17 -11.16
N PHE A 97 -1.52 1.29 -11.28
CA PHE A 97 -1.68 2.42 -10.35
C PHE A 97 -3.07 3.04 -10.42
N LEU A 98 -3.66 3.11 -11.61
CA LEU A 98 -5.03 3.56 -11.81
C LEU A 98 -6.05 2.65 -11.12
N THR A 99 -5.92 1.33 -11.29
CA THR A 99 -6.79 0.33 -10.66
C THR A 99 -6.59 0.30 -9.14
N THR A 100 -5.35 0.47 -8.66
CA THR A 100 -5.04 0.61 -7.23
C THR A 100 -5.75 1.84 -6.65
N SER A 101 -5.71 2.98 -7.34
CA SER A 101 -6.42 4.21 -6.91
C SER A 101 -7.92 3.99 -6.78
N ALA A 102 -8.53 3.30 -7.75
CA ALA A 102 -9.95 2.98 -7.74
C ALA A 102 -10.33 1.96 -6.64
N PHE A 103 -9.50 0.94 -6.45
CA PHE A 103 -9.65 -0.05 -5.37
C PHE A 103 -9.65 0.63 -3.99
N GLN A 104 -8.73 1.57 -3.76
CA GLN A 104 -8.64 2.32 -2.51
C GLN A 104 -9.90 3.14 -2.24
N ILE A 105 -10.37 3.91 -3.23
CA ILE A 105 -11.64 4.65 -3.13
C ILE A 105 -12.81 3.73 -2.79
N ARG A 106 -12.94 2.61 -3.51
CA ARG A 106 -14.05 1.69 -3.30
C ARG A 106 -13.99 1.01 -1.93
N SER A 107 -12.78 0.66 -1.47
CA SER A 107 -12.54 0.10 -0.14
C SER A 107 -12.96 1.06 0.96
N MET A 108 -12.55 2.33 0.87
CA MET A 108 -13.01 3.34 1.83
C MET A 108 -14.53 3.46 1.81
N ALA A 109 -15.16 3.51 0.64
CA ALA A 109 -16.60 3.69 0.54
C ALA A 109 -17.37 2.53 1.21
N GLU A 110 -16.94 1.28 1.02
CA GLU A 110 -17.52 0.12 1.70
C GLU A 110 -17.47 0.24 3.22
N VAL A 111 -16.29 0.57 3.77
CA VAL A 111 -16.12 0.66 5.22
C VAL A 111 -16.83 1.88 5.80
N ILE A 112 -16.80 3.05 5.15
CA ILE A 112 -17.57 4.21 5.61
C ILE A 112 -19.07 3.91 5.59
N SER A 113 -19.60 3.33 4.50
CA SER A 113 -21.01 2.96 4.44
C SER A 113 -21.39 1.94 5.51
N PHE A 114 -20.50 1.00 5.86
CA PHE A 114 -20.80 -0.04 6.84
C PHE A 114 -20.69 0.45 8.29
N PHE A 115 -19.71 1.28 8.61
CA PHE A 115 -19.38 1.64 10.00
C PHE A 115 -19.82 3.04 10.43
N LEU A 116 -19.99 3.98 9.49
CA LEU A 116 -20.19 5.41 9.80
C LEU A 116 -21.48 5.99 9.21
N LEU A 117 -21.78 5.67 7.95
CA LEU A 117 -22.82 6.33 7.15
C LEU A 117 -23.74 5.31 6.49
N GLU A 118 -24.37 4.47 7.31
CA GLU A 118 -25.34 3.47 6.83
C GLU A 118 -26.47 4.13 6.03
N GLY A 119 -26.84 3.52 4.90
CA GLY A 119 -27.87 4.03 3.99
C GLY A 119 -27.45 5.23 3.12
N THR A 120 -26.24 5.77 3.29
CA THR A 120 -25.73 6.86 2.42
C THR A 120 -25.30 6.30 1.06
N PRO A 121 -25.75 6.89 -0.07
CA PRO A 121 -25.34 6.45 -1.39
C PRO A 121 -23.82 6.53 -1.61
N THR A 122 -23.23 5.49 -2.21
CA THR A 122 -21.77 5.38 -2.41
C THR A 122 -21.16 6.59 -3.13
N TRP A 123 -21.88 7.18 -4.10
CA TRP A 123 -21.40 8.35 -4.83
C TRP A 123 -21.18 9.57 -3.93
N ALA A 124 -22.02 9.74 -2.90
CA ALA A 124 -21.95 10.86 -1.97
C ALA A 124 -20.74 10.77 -1.03
N ILE A 125 -20.22 9.56 -0.81
CA ILE A 125 -19.00 9.29 -0.04
C ILE A 125 -17.76 9.43 -0.94
N VAL A 126 -17.82 8.87 -2.15
CA VAL A 126 -16.70 8.80 -3.09
C VAL A 126 -16.33 10.17 -3.65
N MET A 127 -17.33 10.98 -4.05
CA MET A 127 -17.07 12.25 -4.73
C MET A 127 -16.24 13.22 -3.87
N PRO A 128 -16.63 13.56 -2.60
CA PRO A 128 -15.84 14.45 -1.76
C PRO A 128 -14.38 13.98 -1.60
N PHE A 129 -14.18 12.68 -1.39
CA PHE A 129 -12.85 12.12 -1.24
C PHE A 129 -12.00 12.27 -2.50
N MET A 130 -12.59 12.05 -3.67
CA MET A 130 -11.92 12.28 -4.96
C MET A 130 -11.59 13.76 -5.19
N TRP A 131 -12.48 14.69 -4.81
CA TRP A 131 -12.24 16.13 -4.95
C TRP A 131 -11.10 16.61 -4.04
N ILE A 132 -11.04 16.12 -2.80
CA ILE A 132 -9.96 16.43 -1.86
C ILE A 132 -8.63 15.86 -2.39
N GLY A 133 -8.64 14.62 -2.90
CA GLY A 133 -7.45 14.02 -3.51
C GLY A 133 -6.98 14.78 -4.74
N LEU A 134 -7.91 15.20 -5.60
CA LEU A 134 -7.61 16.04 -6.77
C LEU A 134 -6.88 17.32 -6.35
N TYR A 135 -7.38 18.03 -5.34
CA TYR A 135 -6.77 19.25 -4.83
C TYR A 135 -5.32 19.02 -4.38
N LEU A 136 -5.06 17.92 -3.65
CA LEU A 136 -3.72 17.57 -3.21
C LEU A 136 -2.78 17.24 -4.40
N ILE A 137 -3.24 16.41 -5.33
CA ILE A 137 -2.45 15.92 -6.48
C ILE A 137 -2.09 17.05 -7.44
N MET A 138 -2.98 18.02 -7.64
CA MET A 138 -2.70 19.23 -8.42
C MET A 138 -1.50 20.01 -7.89
N SER A 139 -1.22 19.92 -6.58
CA SER A 139 -0.13 20.62 -5.92
C SER A 139 1.22 19.88 -6.00
N GLY A 140 1.27 18.72 -6.66
CA GLY A 140 2.51 17.99 -6.94
C GLY A 140 3.06 17.13 -5.80
N ILE A 141 4.18 16.44 -6.06
CA ILE A 141 4.73 15.41 -5.16
C ILE A 141 5.19 15.97 -3.80
N ASN A 142 5.71 17.21 -3.76
CA ASN A 142 6.13 17.83 -2.50
C ASN A 142 4.95 18.05 -1.54
N SER A 143 3.78 18.39 -2.07
CA SER A 143 2.57 18.60 -1.28
C SER A 143 2.03 17.28 -0.75
N ILE A 144 2.06 16.23 -1.59
CA ILE A 144 1.74 14.86 -1.18
C ILE A 144 2.67 14.40 -0.05
N ALA A 145 3.98 14.60 -0.21
CA ALA A 145 4.98 14.24 0.80
C ALA A 145 4.71 14.92 2.15
N ARG A 146 4.45 16.23 2.15
CA ARG A 146 4.13 17.00 3.37
C ARG A 146 2.84 16.54 4.03
N MET A 147 1.81 16.22 3.23
CA MET A 147 0.57 15.66 3.77
C MET A 147 0.84 14.34 4.48
N PHE A 148 1.69 13.49 3.91
CA PHE A 148 1.98 12.19 4.51
C PHE A 148 2.89 12.32 5.75
N GLU A 149 3.74 13.34 5.82
CA GLU A 149 4.48 13.71 7.04
C GLU A 149 3.56 14.09 8.21
N ILE A 150 2.34 14.58 7.92
CA ILE A 150 1.31 14.85 8.93
C ILE A 150 0.55 13.57 9.29
N ILE A 151 0.16 12.77 8.30
CA ILE A 151 -0.60 11.54 8.50
C ILE A 151 0.20 10.51 9.32
N PHE A 152 1.51 10.40 9.06
CA PHE A 152 2.33 9.34 9.65
C PHE A 152 2.43 9.40 11.19
N PRO A 153 2.79 10.53 11.83
CA PRO A 153 2.81 10.63 13.30
C PRO A 153 1.46 10.36 13.95
N ILE A 154 0.36 10.84 13.35
CA ILE A 154 -1.01 10.56 13.83
C ILE A 154 -1.27 9.06 13.80
N THR A 155 -0.90 8.40 12.71
CA THR A 155 -1.03 6.95 12.53
C THR A 155 -0.24 6.19 13.59
N VAL A 156 1.03 6.56 13.82
CA VAL A 156 1.88 5.94 14.85
C VAL A 156 1.27 6.12 16.24
N PHE A 157 0.87 7.35 16.59
CA PHE A 157 0.32 7.65 17.90
C PHE A 157 -0.93 6.84 18.22
N ILE A 158 -1.92 6.86 17.32
CA ILE A 158 -3.17 6.13 17.53
C ILE A 158 -2.91 4.62 17.49
N PHE A 159 -2.05 4.12 16.60
CA PHE A 159 -1.69 2.70 16.56
C PHE A 159 -1.08 2.20 17.87
N LEU A 160 -0.20 2.99 18.50
CA LEU A 160 0.41 2.64 19.79
C LEU A 160 -0.63 2.61 20.91
N ILE A 161 -1.59 3.54 20.92
CA ILE A 161 -2.70 3.52 21.89
C ILE A 161 -3.52 2.23 21.73
N ILE A 162 -3.92 1.91 20.51
CA ILE A 162 -4.71 0.71 20.22
C ILE A 162 -3.96 -0.57 20.62
N SER A 163 -2.68 -0.63 20.28
CA SER A 163 -1.82 -1.77 20.62
C SER A 163 -1.68 -1.93 22.13
N PHE A 164 -1.51 -0.83 22.87
CA PHE A 164 -1.42 -0.84 24.33
C PHE A 164 -2.73 -1.32 24.97
N MET A 165 -3.87 -0.82 24.52
CA MET A 165 -5.18 -1.24 25.04
C MET A 165 -5.47 -2.71 24.78
N SER A 166 -5.06 -3.23 23.62
CA SER A 166 -5.29 -4.61 23.22
C SER A 166 -4.56 -5.62 24.12
N ILE A 167 -3.57 -5.19 24.92
CA ILE A 167 -2.87 -6.05 25.90
C ILE A 167 -3.83 -6.58 26.96
N GLY A 168 -4.88 -5.83 27.32
CA GLY A 168 -5.82 -6.21 28.39
C GLY A 168 -6.64 -7.47 28.10
N ILE A 169 -6.78 -7.85 26.83
CA ILE A 169 -7.56 -9.01 26.36
C ILE A 169 -6.67 -10.05 25.66
N PHE A 170 -5.35 -9.90 25.74
CA PHE A 170 -4.40 -10.73 25.03
C PHE A 170 -4.12 -12.02 25.80
N GLU A 171 -4.38 -13.16 25.16
CA GLU A 171 -4.08 -14.49 25.72
C GLU A 171 -2.91 -15.12 24.97
N ILE A 172 -1.78 -15.30 25.66
CA ILE A 172 -0.54 -15.83 25.05
C ILE A 172 -0.71 -17.27 24.54
N ASP A 173 -1.63 -18.03 25.11
CA ASP A 173 -1.88 -19.43 24.73
C ASP A 173 -2.51 -19.53 23.33
N ASN A 174 -3.19 -18.48 22.85
CA ASN A 174 -3.68 -18.41 21.47
C ASN A 174 -2.54 -18.35 20.42
N LEU A 175 -1.31 -18.05 20.84
CA LEU A 175 -0.12 -18.07 19.99
C LEU A 175 0.71 -19.35 20.13
N ARG A 176 0.27 -20.29 20.96
CA ARG A 176 0.97 -21.54 21.24
C ARG A 176 0.18 -22.76 20.74
N PRO A 177 0.88 -23.85 20.39
CA PRO A 177 2.33 -23.97 20.24
C PRO A 177 2.85 -23.25 18.99
N VAL A 178 4.04 -22.65 19.08
CA VAL A 178 4.72 -22.05 17.92
C VAL A 178 5.34 -23.15 17.08
N LEU A 179 5.06 -23.15 15.76
CA LEU A 179 5.53 -24.17 14.81
C LEU A 179 5.08 -25.60 15.16
N GLY A 180 3.91 -25.76 15.78
CA GLY A 180 3.37 -27.09 16.14
C GLY A 180 3.15 -28.01 14.93
N LEU A 181 2.89 -27.44 13.74
CA LEU A 181 2.76 -28.17 12.47
C LEU A 181 4.02 -28.03 11.57
N GLY A 182 5.15 -27.61 12.16
CA GLY A 182 6.41 -27.34 11.46
C GLY A 182 6.38 -26.06 10.63
N ILE A 183 7.39 -25.87 9.78
CA ILE A 183 7.58 -24.63 8.99
C ILE A 183 6.72 -24.56 7.73
N LYS A 184 6.14 -25.67 7.29
CA LYS A 184 5.43 -25.75 6.00
C LYS A 184 4.24 -24.76 5.92
N PRO A 185 3.35 -24.65 6.92
CA PRO A 185 2.27 -23.67 6.90
C PRO A 185 2.78 -22.23 6.77
N VAL A 186 3.89 -21.91 7.46
CA VAL A 186 4.54 -20.60 7.37
C VAL A 186 4.96 -20.29 5.93
N LEU A 187 5.59 -21.25 5.25
CA LEU A 187 6.04 -21.10 3.86
C LEU A 187 4.86 -20.95 2.88
N ASP A 188 3.78 -21.71 3.10
CA ASP A 188 2.56 -21.63 2.28
C ASP A 188 1.84 -20.27 2.41
N GLY A 189 2.04 -19.57 3.54
CA GLY A 189 1.54 -18.23 3.80
C GLY A 189 2.31 -17.10 3.13
N ILE A 190 3.56 -17.33 2.70
CA ILE A 190 4.47 -16.27 2.21
C ILE A 190 3.82 -15.48 1.07
N LYS A 191 3.22 -16.17 0.09
CA LYS A 191 2.58 -15.51 -1.05
C LYS A 191 1.50 -14.54 -0.58
N THR A 192 0.55 -14.99 0.24
CA THR A 192 -0.56 -14.15 0.70
C THR A 192 -0.06 -12.97 1.53
N THR A 193 0.91 -13.19 2.40
CA THR A 193 1.47 -12.11 3.24
C THR A 193 2.29 -11.10 2.45
N SER A 194 3.01 -11.52 1.40
CA SER A 194 3.78 -10.59 0.57
C SER A 194 2.89 -9.66 -0.26
N LEU A 195 1.67 -10.10 -0.59
CA LEU A 195 0.68 -9.24 -1.26
C LEU A 195 0.23 -8.06 -0.41
N ALA A 196 0.28 -8.17 0.92
CA ALA A 196 -0.07 -7.05 1.80
C ALA A 196 1.03 -5.97 1.87
N TYR A 197 2.23 -6.28 1.37
CA TYR A 197 3.35 -5.35 1.27
C TYR A 197 3.50 -4.75 -0.12
N THR A 198 2.44 -4.72 -0.94
CA THR A 198 2.43 -3.86 -2.13
C THR A 198 2.69 -2.41 -1.71
N GLY A 199 3.50 -1.71 -2.47
CA GLY A 199 4.04 -0.43 -2.08
C GLY A 199 5.44 -0.12 -2.64
N PRO A 200 6.41 -1.05 -2.56
CA PRO A 200 7.77 -0.81 -3.03
C PRO A 200 7.86 -0.31 -4.48
N GLU A 201 6.90 -0.69 -5.33
CA GLU A 201 6.78 -0.25 -6.71
C GLU A 201 6.77 1.26 -6.91
N ILE A 202 6.35 2.05 -5.91
CA ILE A 202 6.36 3.50 -6.03
C ILE A 202 7.78 4.06 -6.24
N MET A 203 8.81 3.33 -5.79
CA MET A 203 10.22 3.73 -5.98
C MET A 203 10.65 3.83 -7.43
N LEU A 204 9.98 3.10 -8.33
CA LEU A 204 10.21 3.19 -9.79
C LEU A 204 9.89 4.58 -10.36
N ILE A 205 9.13 5.37 -9.60
CA ILE A 205 8.73 6.74 -9.94
C ILE A 205 9.39 7.73 -8.99
N LEU A 206 9.40 7.42 -7.69
CA LEU A 206 9.80 8.32 -6.62
C LEU A 206 11.29 8.69 -6.65
N LEU A 207 12.15 7.79 -7.12
CA LEU A 207 13.61 7.97 -7.07
C LEU A 207 14.09 9.23 -7.80
N VAL A 208 13.44 9.62 -8.89
CA VAL A 208 13.80 10.83 -9.65
C VAL A 208 13.64 12.10 -8.82
N PHE A 209 12.65 12.12 -7.93
CA PHE A 209 12.34 13.25 -7.06
C PHE A 209 13.21 13.30 -5.80
N MET A 210 13.93 12.22 -5.46
CA MET A 210 14.77 12.21 -4.27
C MET A 210 16.00 13.11 -4.42
N GLU A 211 16.26 13.95 -3.42
CA GLU A 211 17.49 14.76 -3.35
C GLU A 211 18.75 13.91 -3.28
N GLN A 212 18.71 12.81 -2.52
CA GLN A 212 19.85 11.92 -2.26
C GLN A 212 19.55 10.52 -2.77
N ARG A 213 19.74 10.30 -4.07
CA ARG A 213 19.47 9.02 -4.76
C ARG A 213 20.31 7.85 -4.24
N ASN A 214 21.50 8.12 -3.73
CA ASN A 214 22.36 7.11 -3.10
C ASN A 214 21.73 6.52 -1.83
N LYS A 215 20.89 7.29 -1.11
CA LYS A 215 20.15 6.83 0.07
C LYS A 215 18.83 6.14 -0.24
N ALA A 216 18.47 5.96 -1.52
CA ALA A 216 17.22 5.30 -1.92
C ALA A 216 17.08 3.87 -1.37
N VAL A 217 18.19 3.11 -1.25
CA VAL A 217 18.19 1.78 -0.64
C VAL A 217 17.84 1.86 0.85
N LYS A 218 18.38 2.85 1.56
CA LYS A 218 18.02 3.09 2.97
C LYS A 218 16.55 3.48 3.09
N ALA A 219 16.06 4.34 2.20
CA ALA A 219 14.67 4.78 2.20
C ALA A 219 13.69 3.60 2.02
N ILE A 220 13.95 2.70 1.08
CA ILE A 220 13.07 1.54 0.85
C ILE A 220 13.13 0.53 1.99
N LEU A 221 14.30 0.25 2.55
CA LEU A 221 14.44 -0.68 3.68
C LEU A 221 13.74 -0.14 4.94
N VAL A 222 13.98 1.12 5.31
CA VAL A 222 13.33 1.74 6.47
C VAL A 222 11.82 1.89 6.22
N GLY A 223 11.43 2.32 5.01
CA GLY A 223 10.04 2.51 4.62
C GLY A 223 9.20 1.24 4.65
N ILE A 224 9.79 0.07 4.40
CA ILE A 224 9.11 -1.24 4.52
C ILE A 224 9.20 -1.79 5.95
N SER A 225 10.29 -1.51 6.68
CA SER A 225 10.48 -2.00 8.06
C SER A 225 9.41 -1.48 9.02
N ILE A 226 8.95 -0.24 8.83
CA ILE A 226 7.92 0.36 9.70
C ILE A 226 6.56 -0.35 9.52
N PRO A 227 5.97 -0.47 8.30
CA PRO A 227 4.78 -1.29 8.08
C PRO A 227 4.93 -2.74 8.52
N LEU A 228 6.12 -3.34 8.35
CA LEU A 228 6.40 -4.69 8.83
C LEU A 228 6.20 -4.80 10.35
N ILE A 229 6.72 -3.86 11.13
CA ILE A 229 6.50 -3.81 12.58
C ILE A 229 5.01 -3.68 12.90
N PHE A 230 4.30 -2.77 12.21
CA PHE A 230 2.87 -2.57 12.41
C PHE A 230 2.08 -3.85 12.13
N TYR A 231 2.36 -4.50 11.01
CA TYR A 231 1.66 -5.71 10.58
C TYR A 231 1.91 -6.89 11.51
N VAL A 232 3.15 -7.10 11.95
CA VAL A 232 3.48 -8.16 12.91
C VAL A 232 2.76 -7.92 14.23
N ILE A 233 2.81 -6.69 14.78
CA ILE A 233 2.11 -6.34 16.01
C ILE A 233 0.61 -6.57 15.84
N THR A 234 -0.02 -6.06 14.76
CA THR A 234 -1.45 -6.25 14.52
C THR A 234 -1.83 -7.72 14.46
N VAL A 235 -1.11 -8.54 13.69
CA VAL A 235 -1.42 -9.96 13.54
C VAL A 235 -1.28 -10.70 14.88
N VAL A 236 -0.21 -10.43 15.63
CA VAL A 236 0.01 -11.00 16.96
C VAL A 236 -1.11 -10.61 17.93
N MET A 237 -1.47 -9.33 17.99
CA MET A 237 -2.53 -8.85 18.90
C MET A 237 -3.90 -9.43 18.53
N VAL A 238 -4.24 -9.45 17.24
CA VAL A 238 -5.51 -9.97 16.75
C VAL A 238 -5.66 -11.46 17.03
N ILE A 239 -4.62 -12.27 16.81
CA ILE A 239 -4.67 -13.72 17.11
C ILE A 239 -4.65 -13.95 18.62
N GLY A 240 -3.81 -13.23 19.36
CA GLY A 240 -3.72 -13.35 20.81
C GLY A 240 -5.04 -13.08 21.51
N ALA A 241 -5.84 -12.15 20.99
CA ALA A 241 -7.13 -11.79 21.57
C ALA A 241 -8.32 -12.58 21.00
N LEU A 242 -8.32 -12.96 19.72
CA LEU A 242 -9.48 -13.59 19.08
C LEU A 242 -9.30 -15.10 18.80
N SER A 243 -8.11 -15.67 18.96
CA SER A 243 -7.72 -17.00 18.47
C SER A 243 -7.80 -17.13 16.94
N ILE A 244 -7.25 -18.22 16.39
CA ILE A 244 -7.32 -18.50 14.94
C ILE A 244 -8.77 -18.60 14.47
N ASP A 245 -9.58 -19.40 15.17
CA ASP A 245 -10.97 -19.68 14.78
C ASP A 245 -11.83 -18.41 14.83
N GLY A 246 -11.58 -17.55 15.81
CA GLY A 246 -12.21 -16.23 15.87
C GLY A 246 -11.79 -15.34 14.71
N VAL A 247 -10.52 -15.32 14.31
CA VAL A 247 -10.05 -14.46 13.20
C VAL A 247 -10.67 -14.84 11.85
N VAL A 248 -10.75 -16.13 11.51
CA VAL A 248 -11.22 -16.53 10.15
C VAL A 248 -12.70 -16.22 9.91
N THR A 249 -13.49 -16.16 10.99
CA THR A 249 -14.94 -15.90 10.94
C THR A 249 -15.29 -14.41 10.88
N ARG A 250 -14.33 -13.51 11.11
CA ARG A 250 -14.54 -12.05 11.08
C ARG A 250 -14.11 -11.44 9.76
N THR A 251 -14.93 -10.55 9.21
CA THR A 251 -14.58 -9.83 7.98
C THR A 251 -13.45 -8.83 8.21
N TRP A 252 -13.49 -8.14 9.35
CA TRP A 252 -12.53 -7.11 9.74
C TRP A 252 -11.97 -7.37 11.15
N PRO A 253 -11.14 -8.41 11.33
CA PRO A 253 -10.70 -8.84 12.66
C PRO A 253 -10.03 -7.74 13.48
N THR A 254 -9.28 -6.83 12.83
CA THR A 254 -8.64 -5.69 13.51
C THR A 254 -9.65 -4.69 14.06
N ILE A 255 -10.79 -4.48 13.39
CA ILE A 255 -11.86 -3.61 13.90
C ILE A 255 -12.60 -4.33 15.04
N ASP A 256 -12.90 -5.62 14.87
CA ASP A 256 -13.61 -6.39 15.89
C ASP A 256 -12.77 -6.54 17.17
N LEU A 257 -11.44 -6.64 17.06
CA LEU A 257 -10.51 -6.56 18.18
C LEU A 257 -10.69 -5.26 18.97
N MET A 258 -10.94 -4.14 18.29
CA MET A 258 -11.08 -2.87 18.98
C MET A 258 -12.42 -2.72 19.71
N ARG A 259 -13.45 -3.35 19.17
CA ARG A 259 -14.77 -3.40 19.80
C ARG A 259 -14.76 -4.23 21.09
N SER A 260 -13.86 -5.21 21.22
CA SER A 260 -13.88 -6.14 22.36
C SER A 260 -13.34 -5.56 23.67
N PHE A 261 -12.65 -4.41 23.63
CA PHE A 261 -12.19 -3.71 24.83
C PHE A 261 -12.84 -2.33 25.04
N GLU A 262 -13.99 -2.06 24.38
CA GLU A 262 -14.76 -0.84 24.63
C GLU A 262 -15.28 -0.83 26.09
N ILE A 263 -14.85 0.17 26.87
CA ILE A 263 -15.26 0.37 28.26
C ILE A 263 -16.32 1.48 28.29
N SER A 264 -17.57 1.12 28.61
CA SER A 264 -18.66 2.08 28.79
C SER A 264 -18.35 3.07 29.92
N GLY A 265 -18.47 4.39 29.67
CA GLY A 265 -18.28 5.45 30.69
C GLY A 265 -16.96 6.22 30.64
N LEU A 266 -16.04 5.94 29.72
CA LEU A 266 -14.89 6.81 29.40
C LEU A 266 -15.31 7.90 28.38
N ILE A 267 -14.58 9.03 28.32
CA ILE A 267 -14.83 10.11 27.34
C ILE A 267 -14.76 9.60 25.88
N PHE A 268 -14.00 8.54 25.62
CA PHE A 268 -13.93 7.84 24.34
C PHE A 268 -14.55 6.45 24.44
N GLU A 269 -15.84 6.33 24.16
CA GLU A 269 -16.55 5.04 24.28
C GLU A 269 -16.36 4.13 23.04
N ARG A 270 -16.07 4.72 21.86
CA ARG A 270 -15.95 4.00 20.57
C ARG A 270 -14.54 4.09 20.01
N PHE A 271 -13.61 3.31 20.58
CA PHE A 271 -12.22 3.28 20.13
C PHE A 271 -12.10 2.87 18.66
N GLU A 272 -13.02 2.04 18.15
CA GLU A 272 -13.10 1.65 16.73
C GLU A 272 -13.06 2.85 15.78
N SER A 273 -13.63 3.99 16.19
CA SER A 273 -13.71 5.20 15.37
C SER A 273 -12.32 5.81 15.13
N LEU A 274 -11.42 5.69 16.09
CA LEU A 274 -10.04 6.18 15.96
C LEU A 274 -9.25 5.38 14.91
N LEU A 275 -9.45 4.06 14.86
CA LEU A 275 -8.85 3.22 13.81
C LEU A 275 -9.42 3.54 12.44
N LEU A 276 -10.73 3.76 12.33
CA LEU A 276 -11.36 4.16 11.08
C LEU A 276 -10.79 5.48 10.56
N VAL A 277 -10.52 6.45 11.44
CA VAL A 277 -9.87 7.72 11.06
C VAL A 277 -8.47 7.49 10.50
N ILE A 278 -7.61 6.72 11.19
CA ILE A 278 -6.28 6.35 10.67
C ILE A 278 -6.43 5.72 9.29
N TRP A 279 -7.32 4.74 9.19
CA TRP A 279 -7.45 3.92 8.00
C TRP A 279 -7.96 4.72 6.80
N ILE A 280 -8.92 5.63 6.99
CA ILE A 280 -9.36 6.57 5.96
C ILE A 280 -8.17 7.44 5.48
N MET A 281 -7.31 7.90 6.40
CA MET A 281 -6.09 8.65 6.02
C MET A 281 -5.09 7.78 5.25
N GLN A 282 -4.91 6.51 5.64
CA GLN A 282 -4.02 5.58 4.93
C GLN A 282 -4.52 5.24 3.53
N ILE A 283 -5.82 4.97 3.37
CA ILE A 283 -6.43 4.81 2.05
C ILE A 283 -6.24 6.07 1.22
N PHE A 284 -6.45 7.25 1.81
CA PHE A 284 -6.27 8.52 1.12
C PHE A 284 -4.83 8.70 0.63
N ALA A 285 -3.86 8.32 1.44
CA ALA A 285 -2.46 8.33 1.04
C ALA A 285 -2.20 7.37 -0.14
N THR A 286 -2.64 6.12 -0.05
CA THR A 286 -2.45 5.13 -1.11
C THR A 286 -3.16 5.51 -2.42
N TYR A 287 -4.37 6.05 -2.32
CA TYR A 287 -5.14 6.60 -3.43
C TYR A 287 -4.38 7.74 -4.12
N THR A 288 -3.95 8.75 -3.36
CA THR A 288 -3.39 9.98 -3.94
C THR A 288 -2.05 9.75 -4.62
N ILE A 289 -1.17 8.94 -4.03
CA ILE A 289 0.15 8.64 -4.62
C ILE A 289 0.02 7.74 -5.86
N SER A 290 -0.88 6.76 -5.84
CA SER A 290 -1.16 5.91 -7.00
C SER A 290 -1.77 6.70 -8.15
N TYR A 291 -2.69 7.62 -7.85
CA TYR A 291 -3.31 8.45 -8.86
C TYR A 291 -2.27 9.42 -9.46
N TYR A 292 -1.43 10.05 -8.62
CA TYR A 292 -0.31 10.86 -9.10
C TYR A 292 0.64 10.06 -10.02
N ALA A 293 1.00 8.83 -9.64
CA ALA A 293 1.83 7.94 -10.44
C ALA A 293 1.24 7.65 -11.82
N ALA A 294 -0.05 7.29 -11.89
CA ALA A 294 -0.75 7.04 -13.16
C ALA A 294 -0.80 8.30 -14.05
N ALA A 295 -1.14 9.46 -13.48
CA ALA A 295 -1.21 10.72 -14.20
C ALA A 295 0.17 11.15 -14.74
N LEU A 296 1.22 11.00 -13.92
CA LEU A 296 2.59 11.28 -14.32
C LEU A 296 3.06 10.37 -15.47
N GLY A 297 2.72 9.08 -15.42
CA GLY A 297 3.04 8.13 -16.47
C GLY A 297 2.44 8.53 -17.81
N LEU A 298 1.15 8.87 -17.86
CA LEU A 298 0.50 9.36 -19.08
C LEU A 298 1.16 10.66 -19.56
N ALA A 299 1.42 11.61 -18.66
CA ALA A 299 2.08 12.86 -19.00
C ALA A 299 3.45 12.66 -19.65
N GLN A 300 4.25 11.72 -19.13
CA GLN A 300 5.57 11.41 -19.65
C GLN A 300 5.51 10.64 -20.98
N LEU A 301 4.61 9.67 -21.12
CA LEU A 301 4.43 8.91 -22.37
C LEU A 301 4.00 9.80 -23.55
N PHE A 302 3.05 10.71 -23.30
CA PHE A 302 2.56 11.66 -24.29
C PHE A 302 3.39 12.94 -24.38
N LYS A 303 4.41 13.11 -23.52
CA LYS A 303 5.27 14.31 -23.43
C LYS A 303 4.47 15.60 -23.23
N LYS A 304 3.40 15.54 -22.45
CA LYS A 304 2.49 16.67 -22.16
C LYS A 304 2.59 17.06 -20.67
N ARG A 305 1.91 18.13 -20.27
CA ARG A 305 1.81 18.53 -18.84
C ARG A 305 0.96 17.51 -18.08
N ILE A 306 1.19 17.37 -16.77
CA ILE A 306 0.46 16.41 -15.93
C ILE A 306 -1.02 16.79 -15.70
N HIS A 307 -1.32 18.09 -15.58
CA HIS A 307 -2.64 18.59 -15.17
C HIS A 307 -3.82 18.06 -16.02
N PRO A 308 -3.77 18.05 -17.37
CA PRO A 308 -4.86 17.49 -18.16
C PRO A 308 -5.12 16.01 -17.86
N PHE A 309 -4.08 15.21 -17.59
CA PHE A 309 -4.24 13.79 -17.27
C PHE A 309 -4.78 13.57 -15.87
N ILE A 310 -4.46 14.45 -14.92
CA ILE A 310 -5.12 14.44 -13.61
C ILE A 310 -6.63 14.54 -13.84
N PHE A 311 -7.13 15.62 -14.44
CA PHE A 311 -8.58 15.76 -14.70
C PHE A 311 -9.18 14.62 -15.54
N ALA A 312 -8.49 14.15 -16.58
CA ALA A 312 -8.99 13.08 -17.44
C ALA A 312 -9.13 11.72 -16.73
N LEU A 313 -8.28 11.44 -15.73
CA LEU A 313 -8.32 10.18 -14.99
C LEU A 313 -9.44 10.13 -13.94
N ILE A 314 -9.97 11.26 -13.47
CA ILE A 314 -11.07 11.31 -12.49
C ILE A 314 -12.25 10.41 -12.89
N PRO A 315 -12.92 10.62 -14.05
CA PRO A 315 -14.05 9.79 -14.43
C PRO A 315 -13.68 8.32 -14.60
N ILE A 316 -12.45 8.03 -15.04
CA ILE A 316 -11.97 6.66 -15.24
C ILE A 316 -11.80 5.95 -13.89
N ILE A 317 -11.19 6.61 -12.91
CA ILE A 317 -11.04 6.09 -11.54
C ILE A 317 -12.42 5.82 -10.93
N TYR A 318 -13.37 6.76 -11.09
CA TYR A 318 -14.73 6.59 -10.60
C TYR A 318 -15.42 5.37 -11.22
N ILE A 319 -15.36 5.23 -12.56
CA ILE A 319 -15.97 4.09 -13.27
C ILE A 319 -15.36 2.77 -12.79
N ILE A 320 -14.03 2.67 -12.68
CA ILE A 320 -13.37 1.46 -12.20
C ILE A 320 -13.80 1.16 -10.75
N ALA A 321 -13.86 2.17 -9.87
CA ALA A 321 -14.28 1.99 -8.49
C ALA A 321 -15.72 1.43 -8.40
N MET A 322 -16.62 1.88 -9.28
CA MET A 322 -18.02 1.44 -9.31
C MET A 322 -18.23 0.06 -9.96
N THR A 323 -17.19 -0.58 -10.53
CA THR A 323 -17.32 -1.94 -11.09
C THR A 323 -17.58 -3.00 -10.02
N SER A 324 -17.01 -2.80 -8.82
CA SER A 324 -17.19 -3.70 -7.69
C SER A 324 -18.51 -3.42 -6.99
N LYS A 325 -19.47 -4.34 -7.11
CA LYS A 325 -20.83 -4.14 -6.57
C LYS A 325 -20.97 -4.52 -5.10
N ASN A 326 -20.10 -5.37 -4.59
CA ASN A 326 -20.11 -5.84 -3.21
C ASN A 326 -18.68 -6.06 -2.68
N ILE A 327 -18.57 -6.41 -1.39
CA ILE A 327 -17.29 -6.68 -0.73
C ILE A 327 -16.52 -7.86 -1.35
N ASN A 328 -17.20 -8.90 -1.84
CA ASN A 328 -16.53 -10.06 -2.41
C ASN A 328 -15.85 -9.73 -3.75
N ASP A 329 -16.51 -8.92 -4.58
CA ASP A 329 -15.94 -8.40 -5.83
C ASP A 329 -14.72 -7.51 -5.54
N LEU A 330 -14.78 -6.73 -4.44
CA LEU A 330 -13.69 -5.87 -4.02
C LEU A 330 -12.48 -6.69 -3.55
N LEU A 331 -12.70 -7.74 -2.75
CA LEU A 331 -11.63 -8.65 -2.31
C LEU A 331 -10.97 -9.34 -3.50
N LYS A 332 -11.76 -9.82 -4.48
CA LYS A 332 -11.22 -10.39 -5.74
C LYS A 332 -10.38 -9.38 -6.52
N LEU A 333 -10.80 -8.12 -6.59
CA LEU A 333 -10.03 -7.06 -7.22
C LEU A 333 -8.70 -6.83 -6.48
N GLY A 334 -8.72 -6.86 -5.15
CA GLY A 334 -7.53 -6.81 -4.31
C GLY A 334 -6.56 -7.95 -4.58
N ASP A 335 -7.05 -9.20 -4.66
CA ASP A 335 -6.24 -10.37 -5.01
C ASP A 335 -5.63 -10.26 -6.41
N MET A 336 -6.41 -9.77 -7.38
CA MET A 336 -5.93 -9.53 -8.73
C MET A 336 -4.81 -8.48 -8.75
N LEU A 337 -4.98 -7.37 -8.02
CA LEU A 337 -3.94 -6.35 -7.86
C LEU A 337 -2.69 -6.90 -7.21
N GLY A 338 -2.81 -7.65 -6.12
CA GLY A 338 -1.67 -8.29 -5.47
C GLY A 338 -0.91 -9.24 -6.40
N ASN A 339 -1.62 -10.12 -7.10
CA ASN A 339 -0.99 -11.00 -8.07
C ASN A 339 -0.32 -10.21 -9.21
N ALA A 340 -0.98 -9.19 -9.77
CA ALA A 340 -0.39 -8.33 -10.78
C ALA A 340 0.88 -7.64 -10.27
N ALA A 341 0.91 -7.21 -9.01
CA ALA A 341 2.07 -6.60 -8.40
C ALA A 341 3.27 -7.57 -8.34
N LEU A 342 3.05 -8.84 -7.97
CA LEU A 342 4.13 -9.84 -7.96
C LEU A 342 4.77 -10.00 -9.35
N PHE A 343 3.98 -10.00 -10.42
CA PHE A 343 4.51 -10.10 -11.78
C PHE A 343 5.18 -8.79 -12.24
N LEU A 344 4.49 -7.66 -12.11
CA LEU A 344 4.93 -6.35 -12.61
C LEU A 344 6.08 -5.73 -11.81
N PHE A 345 6.23 -6.10 -10.54
CA PHE A 345 7.15 -5.45 -9.61
C PHE A 345 8.10 -6.45 -8.94
N GLY A 346 7.75 -7.74 -8.85
CA GLY A 346 8.72 -8.79 -8.50
C GLY A 346 9.60 -9.19 -9.70
N LEU A 347 8.96 -9.71 -10.75
CA LEU A 347 9.68 -10.33 -11.89
C LEU A 347 10.20 -9.30 -12.89
N LEU A 348 9.37 -8.33 -13.29
CA LEU A 348 9.71 -7.40 -14.37
C LEU A 348 10.95 -6.53 -14.05
N PRO A 349 11.12 -5.91 -12.87
CA PRO A 349 12.32 -5.13 -12.57
C PRO A 349 13.59 -5.98 -12.57
N LEU A 350 13.50 -7.24 -12.13
CA LEU A 350 14.63 -8.18 -12.17
C LEU A 350 15.02 -8.52 -13.62
N LEU A 351 14.05 -8.79 -14.49
CA LEU A 351 14.30 -9.02 -15.91
C LEU A 351 14.93 -7.80 -16.59
N LEU A 352 14.39 -6.60 -16.35
CA LEU A 352 14.94 -5.36 -16.89
C LEU A 352 16.36 -5.10 -16.38
N LEU A 353 16.64 -5.38 -15.11
CA LEU A 353 17.98 -5.25 -14.53
C LEU A 353 19.00 -6.18 -15.20
N ILE A 354 18.60 -7.43 -15.49
CA ILE A 354 19.43 -8.39 -16.22
C ILE A 354 19.71 -7.89 -17.64
N ILE A 355 18.67 -7.46 -18.37
CA ILE A 355 18.81 -6.94 -19.74
C ILE A 355 19.77 -5.74 -19.78
N THR A 356 19.65 -4.80 -18.85
CA THR A 356 20.53 -3.64 -18.78
C THR A 356 21.98 -4.03 -18.55
N ARG A 357 22.25 -5.02 -17.67
CA ARG A 357 23.61 -5.53 -17.45
C ARG A 357 24.18 -6.22 -18.68
N LEU A 358 23.38 -7.03 -19.38
CA LEU A 358 23.79 -7.72 -20.61
C LEU A 358 24.10 -6.77 -21.77
N LYS A 359 23.42 -5.63 -21.85
CA LYS A 359 23.67 -4.60 -22.87
C LYS A 359 24.90 -3.73 -22.59
N GLY A 360 25.73 -4.10 -21.60
CA GLY A 360 26.96 -3.38 -21.30
C GLY A 360 26.74 -2.10 -20.50
N GLY A 361 25.87 -2.19 -19.47
CA GLY A 361 25.62 -1.20 -18.42
C GLY A 361 26.05 0.23 -18.75
N VAL A 362 25.08 1.10 -19.06
CA VAL A 362 25.31 2.54 -19.08
C VAL A 362 25.68 2.93 -17.64
N VAL A 363 26.98 2.99 -17.36
CA VAL A 363 27.56 3.54 -16.13
C VAL A 363 27.53 5.05 -16.22
#